data_AF-A0A1Q9N073-F1
#
_entry.id   AF-A0A1Q9N073-F1
#
_cell.length_a   1.000
_cell.length_b   1.000
_cell.length_c   1.000
_cell.angle_alpha   90.00
_cell.angle_beta   90.00
_cell.angle_gamma   90.00
#
_symmetry.space_group_name_H-M   'P 1'
#
loop_
_entity.id
_entity.type
_entity.pdbx_description
1 polymer ?
#
loop_
_entity_poly.entity_id
_entity_poly.type
_entity_poly.pdbx_seq_one_letter_code
_entity_poly.pdbx_strand_id
1 'polypeptide(L)'
;MTSTIFLPKPAGISKEFIIHPLLQPNKIEGRQYQDNIFASIYGQDALVVLTMGLGKTIAAILQAAERLTSLPESKVVLLAPTKPLAAQHQKTFGELMNFTNDQLLLFTGSTPPTRGIKLWEGAKIVFMTLQVLQNDLKYNRYSLVDVSLLVFDEAHQAVGEYAYTGLATEYFKQAKNPRVLCITHII
;
A
#
# COMPACT_ATOMS: atom_id res chain seq x y z
N MET A 1 -8.68 24.77 -8.28
CA MET A 1 -9.13 24.99 -6.89
C MET A 1 -9.68 23.67 -6.37
N THR A 2 -8.80 22.80 -5.88
CA THR A 2 -9.21 21.58 -5.18
C THR A 2 -8.30 21.50 -3.97
N SER A 3 -8.94 21.63 -2.81
CA SER A 3 -8.37 21.91 -1.50
C SER A 3 -7.20 21.00 -1.14
N THR A 4 -6.04 21.63 -0.98
CA THR A 4 -4.96 21.13 -0.13
C THR A 4 -5.55 20.90 1.27
N ILE A 5 -5.72 19.64 1.68
CA ILE A 5 -6.00 19.32 3.09
C ILE A 5 -4.66 19.44 3.83
N PHE A 6 -4.22 20.67 4.08
CA PHE A 6 -3.43 20.92 5.26
C PHE A 6 -4.41 20.88 6.42
N LEU A 7 -4.20 19.97 7.38
CA LEU A 7 -4.85 20.03 8.68
C LEU A 7 -4.49 21.38 9.33
N PRO A 8 -5.43 22.33 9.49
CA PRO A 8 -5.17 23.50 10.32
C PRO A 8 -5.31 23.07 11.79
N LYS A 9 -4.28 23.30 12.61
CA LYS A 9 -4.34 23.14 14.07
C LYS A 9 -4.93 24.39 14.72
N PRO A 10 -5.98 24.26 15.55
CA PRO A 10 -6.17 25.08 16.73
C PRO A 10 -5.59 24.39 17.97
N ALA A 11 -5.08 25.18 18.90
CA ALA A 11 -4.52 24.69 20.17
C ALA A 11 -5.64 24.28 21.14
N GLY A 12 -5.61 23.04 21.65
CA GLY A 12 -6.50 22.57 22.71
C GLY A 12 -6.76 21.06 22.65
N ILE A 13 -6.65 20.37 23.77
CA ILE A 13 -6.60 18.91 23.93
C ILE A 13 -7.84 18.18 23.38
N SER A 14 -7.65 17.27 22.42
CA SER A 14 -8.28 15.93 22.37
C SER A 14 -7.39 14.99 21.52
N LYS A 15 -7.38 13.68 21.78
CA LYS A 15 -6.69 12.71 20.90
C LYS A 15 -7.45 12.66 19.56
N GLU A 16 -7.09 13.53 18.63
CA GLU A 16 -7.76 13.61 17.34
C GLU A 16 -7.37 12.42 16.45
N PHE A 17 -8.36 11.77 15.87
CA PHE A 17 -8.16 10.69 14.90
C PHE A 17 -7.81 11.28 13.53
N ILE A 18 -7.07 10.52 12.70
CA ILE A 18 -6.86 10.89 11.30
C ILE A 18 -8.17 10.72 10.53
N ILE A 19 -8.61 11.78 9.86
CA ILE A 19 -9.85 11.83 9.09
C ILE A 19 -9.53 11.86 7.59
N HIS A 20 -10.09 10.91 6.84
CA HIS A 20 -9.99 10.87 5.38
C HIS A 20 -11.16 10.06 4.79
N PRO A 21 -11.73 10.41 3.61
CA PRO A 21 -12.90 9.73 3.05
C PRO A 21 -12.77 8.22 2.82
N LEU A 22 -11.55 7.75 2.53
CA LEU A 22 -11.23 6.32 2.35
C LEU A 22 -10.86 5.60 3.65
N LEU A 23 -10.89 6.27 4.81
CA LEU A 23 -10.55 5.68 6.11
C LEU A 23 -11.80 5.50 6.96
N GLN A 24 -11.78 4.47 7.81
CA GLN A 24 -12.82 4.27 8.80
C GLN A 24 -12.75 5.38 9.87
N PRO A 25 -13.88 6.03 10.19
CA PRO A 25 -13.91 7.08 11.21
C PRO A 25 -13.41 6.57 12.57
N ASN A 26 -12.65 7.40 13.27
CA ASN A 26 -12.20 7.15 14.64
C ASN A 26 -11.39 5.84 14.84
N LYS A 27 -10.68 5.36 13.81
CA LYS A 27 -9.86 4.14 13.89
C LYS A 27 -8.37 4.37 13.98
N ILE A 28 -7.85 5.47 13.46
CA ILE A 28 -6.42 5.78 13.47
C ILE A 28 -6.19 6.99 14.37
N GLU A 29 -5.61 6.78 15.55
CA GLU A 29 -5.21 7.90 16.42
C GLU A 29 -4.14 8.74 15.70
N GLY A 30 -4.37 10.05 15.62
CA GLY A 30 -3.41 11.01 15.08
C GLY A 30 -2.24 11.21 16.04
N ARG A 31 -1.03 11.07 15.50
CA ARG A 31 0.22 11.30 16.23
C ARG A 31 1.12 12.22 15.42
N GLN A 32 1.79 13.14 16.08
CA GLN A 32 2.62 14.15 15.43
C GLN A 32 3.70 13.57 14.50
N TYR A 33 4.26 12.40 14.82
CA TYR A 33 5.23 11.76 13.94
C TYR A 33 4.61 11.25 12.63
N GLN A 34 3.32 10.89 12.62
CA GLN A 34 2.63 10.44 11.41
C GLN A 34 2.47 11.59 10.42
N ASP A 35 2.20 12.82 10.92
CA ASP A 35 2.14 14.03 10.08
C ASP A 35 3.48 14.25 9.37
N ASN A 36 4.59 14.15 10.13
CA ASN A 36 5.93 14.33 9.58
C ASN A 36 6.28 13.24 8.56
N ILE A 37 5.94 11.98 8.84
CA ILE A 37 6.16 10.87 7.91
C ILE A 37 5.34 11.10 6.63
N PHE A 38 4.05 11.41 6.77
CA PHE A 38 3.16 11.61 5.63
C PHE A 38 3.65 12.77 4.75
N ALA A 39 3.98 13.92 5.35
CA ALA A 39 4.54 15.06 4.63
C ALA A 39 5.86 14.69 3.91
N SER A 40 6.68 13.84 4.52
CA SER A 40 7.95 13.41 3.94
C SER A 40 7.80 12.39 2.80
N ILE A 41 6.74 11.59 2.78
CA ILE A 41 6.51 10.61 1.71
C ILE A 41 5.51 11.09 0.65
N TYR A 42 4.89 12.24 0.86
CA TYR A 42 3.89 12.78 -0.06
C TYR A 42 4.53 13.07 -1.42
N GLY A 43 3.94 12.53 -2.49
CA GLY A 43 4.35 12.86 -3.85
C GLY A 43 5.74 12.36 -4.26
N GLN A 44 6.38 11.45 -3.51
CA GLN A 44 7.68 10.85 -3.85
C GLN A 44 7.79 9.37 -3.45
N ASP A 45 8.75 8.66 -4.06
CA ASP A 45 9.14 7.33 -3.61
C ASP A 45 9.84 7.43 -2.25
N ALA A 46 9.65 6.46 -1.36
CA ALA A 46 10.15 6.57 0.01
C ALA A 46 10.55 5.24 0.65
N LEU A 47 11.55 5.29 1.53
CA LEU A 47 11.87 4.24 2.50
C LEU A 47 11.53 4.75 3.90
N VAL A 48 10.52 4.15 4.53
CA VAL A 48 10.09 4.46 5.89
C VAL A 48 10.65 3.42 6.85
N VAL A 49 11.53 3.87 7.74
CA VAL A 49 12.14 3.04 8.77
C VAL A 49 11.53 3.40 10.12
N LEU A 50 10.72 2.50 10.69
CA LEU A 50 10.09 2.70 12.01
C LEU A 50 10.23 1.44 12.88
N THR A 51 10.44 1.64 14.18
CA THR A 51 10.46 0.53 15.15
C THR A 51 9.11 -0.23 15.15
N MET A 52 9.13 -1.48 15.63
CA MET A 52 7.92 -2.30 15.72
C MET A 52 6.87 -1.61 16.61
N GLY A 53 5.60 -1.72 16.22
CA GLY A 53 4.49 -1.09 16.94
C GLY A 53 4.26 0.40 16.66
N LEU A 54 5.14 1.09 15.93
CA LEU A 54 4.97 2.52 15.59
C LEU A 54 4.18 2.81 14.30
N GLY A 55 3.46 1.82 13.75
CA GLY A 55 2.51 2.07 12.68
C GLY A 55 3.11 2.17 11.26
N LYS A 56 4.07 1.32 10.90
CA LYS A 56 4.54 1.16 9.50
C LYS A 56 3.40 0.96 8.50
N THR A 57 2.46 0.08 8.85
CA THR A 57 1.26 -0.17 8.05
C THR A 57 0.38 1.09 7.94
N ILE A 58 0.39 1.99 8.93
CA ILE A 58 -0.33 3.27 8.84
C ILE A 58 0.29 4.16 7.76
N ALA A 59 1.62 4.22 7.64
CA ALA A 59 2.25 4.97 6.55
C ALA A 59 1.81 4.44 5.17
N ALA A 60 1.76 3.12 5.01
CA ALA A 60 1.25 2.49 3.78
C ALA A 60 -0.24 2.78 3.53
N ILE A 61 -1.08 2.76 4.57
CA ILE A 61 -2.51 3.09 4.48
C ILE A 61 -2.71 4.55 4.07
N LEU A 62 -2.00 5.49 4.69
CA LEU A 62 -2.12 6.92 4.39
C LEU A 62 -1.68 7.20 2.94
N GLN A 63 -0.60 6.58 2.47
CA GLN A 63 -0.17 6.75 1.10
C GLN A 63 -1.10 6.05 0.10
N ALA A 64 -1.63 4.86 0.42
CA ALA A 64 -2.65 4.21 -0.40
C ALA A 64 -3.92 5.08 -0.52
N ALA A 65 -4.36 5.67 0.59
CA ALA A 65 -5.50 6.59 0.62
C ALA A 65 -5.26 7.82 -0.25
N GLU A 66 -4.08 8.45 -0.17
CA GLU A 66 -3.70 9.56 -1.03
C GLU A 66 -3.74 9.15 -2.51
N ARG A 67 -3.09 8.04 -2.86
CA ARG A 67 -2.99 7.57 -4.25
C ARG A 67 -4.35 7.25 -4.85
N LEU A 68 -5.23 6.59 -4.09
CA LEU A 68 -6.57 6.22 -4.55
C LEU A 68 -7.54 7.42 -4.58
N THR A 69 -7.32 8.46 -3.76
CA THR A 69 -8.05 9.73 -3.89
C THR A 69 -7.62 10.49 -5.14
N SER A 70 -6.31 10.58 -5.38
CA SER A 70 -5.72 11.29 -6.52
C SER A 70 -5.95 10.56 -7.86
N LEU A 71 -5.98 9.23 -7.84
CA LEU A 71 -6.17 8.37 -9.00
C LEU A 71 -7.22 7.27 -8.70
N PRO A 72 -8.52 7.60 -8.73
CA PRO A 72 -9.59 6.67 -8.31
C PRO A 72 -9.65 5.36 -9.09
N GLU A 73 -9.27 5.37 -10.37
CA GLU A 73 -9.25 4.18 -11.23
C GLU A 73 -7.99 3.33 -11.09
N SER A 74 -7.04 3.76 -10.25
CA SER A 74 -5.80 3.01 -10.02
C SER A 74 -5.93 1.92 -8.96
N LYS A 75 -4.83 1.18 -8.78
CA LYS A 75 -4.70 0.07 -7.84
C LYS A 75 -3.45 0.21 -6.99
N VAL A 76 -3.52 -0.27 -5.76
CA VAL A 76 -2.37 -0.40 -4.85
C VAL A 76 -2.01 -1.87 -4.70
N VAL A 77 -0.71 -2.18 -4.71
CA VAL A 77 -0.20 -3.52 -4.43
C VAL A 77 0.72 -3.46 -3.22
N LEU A 78 0.46 -4.29 -2.22
CA LEU A 78 1.32 -4.48 -1.05
C LEU A 78 1.95 -5.86 -1.10
N LEU A 79 3.29 -5.88 -1.10
CA LEU A 79 4.11 -7.06 -1.11
C LEU A 79 4.65 -7.32 0.29
N ALA A 80 4.37 -8.50 0.82
CA ALA A 80 4.92 -8.96 2.10
C ALA A 80 5.82 -10.19 1.87
N PRO A 81 6.80 -10.46 2.76
CA PRO A 81 7.72 -11.58 2.58
C PRO A 81 7.03 -12.95 2.71
N THR A 82 5.92 -13.03 3.45
CA THR A 82 5.18 -14.29 3.65
C THR A 82 3.68 -14.13 3.43
N LYS A 83 3.00 -15.24 3.09
CA LYS A 83 1.53 -15.26 2.93
C LYS A 83 0.80 -14.86 4.23
N PRO A 84 1.18 -15.33 5.43
CA PRO A 84 0.57 -14.87 6.67
C PRO A 84 0.70 -13.35 6.90
N LEU A 85 1.86 -12.75 6.58
CA LEU A 85 2.04 -11.29 6.70
C LEU A 85 1.18 -10.53 5.69
N ALA A 86 1.09 -11.00 4.44
CA ALA A 86 0.17 -10.41 3.46
C ALA A 86 -1.30 -10.47 3.94
N ALA A 87 -1.72 -11.59 4.52
CA ALA A 87 -3.05 -11.74 5.09
C ALA A 87 -3.28 -10.83 6.30
N GLN A 88 -2.26 -10.63 7.14
CA GLN A 88 -2.32 -9.70 8.26
C GLN A 88 -2.50 -8.27 7.78
N HIS A 89 -1.77 -7.83 6.75
CA HIS A 89 -1.95 -6.51 6.15
C HIS A 89 -3.34 -6.35 5.56
N GLN A 90 -3.85 -7.35 4.82
CA GLN A 90 -5.21 -7.32 4.29
C GLN A 90 -6.23 -7.09 5.42
N LYS A 91 -6.10 -7.82 6.54
CA LYS A 91 -6.97 -7.66 7.71
C LYS A 91 -6.88 -6.24 8.29
N THR A 92 -5.68 -5.73 8.52
CA THR A 92 -5.47 -4.37 9.05
C THR A 92 -6.04 -3.30 8.10
N PHE A 93 -5.86 -3.45 6.79
CA PHE A 93 -6.46 -2.55 5.81
C PHE A 93 -8.00 -2.62 5.84
N GLY A 94 -8.59 -3.81 5.97
CA GLY A 94 -10.04 -3.97 6.09
C GLY A 94 -10.62 -3.38 7.39
N GLU A 95 -9.85 -3.34 8.46
CA GLU A 95 -10.24 -2.72 9.74
C GLU A 95 -10.16 -1.19 9.70
N LEU A 96 -9.29 -0.63 8.86
CA LEU A 96 -8.91 0.79 8.89
C LEU A 96 -9.36 1.59 7.66
N MET A 97 -9.62 0.94 6.51
CA MET A 97 -10.05 1.58 5.28
C MET A 97 -11.52 1.26 4.96
N ASN A 98 -12.17 2.16 4.22
CA ASN A 98 -13.56 2.03 3.81
C ASN A 98 -13.66 1.40 2.41
N PHE A 99 -13.26 0.13 2.31
CA PHE A 99 -13.37 -0.69 1.10
C PHE A 99 -14.11 -1.98 1.39
N THR A 100 -14.81 -2.52 0.38
CA THR A 100 -15.47 -3.81 0.50
C THR A 100 -14.47 -4.97 0.38
N ASN A 101 -14.86 -6.16 0.84
CA ASN A 101 -13.98 -7.33 0.83
C ASN A 101 -13.56 -7.77 -0.58
N ASP A 102 -14.37 -7.48 -1.61
CA ASP A 102 -14.07 -7.72 -3.02
C ASP A 102 -13.11 -6.68 -3.62
N GLN A 103 -12.90 -5.54 -2.95
CA GLN A 103 -11.92 -4.52 -3.32
C GLN A 103 -10.56 -4.72 -2.62
N LEU A 104 -10.52 -5.43 -1.48
CA LEU A 104 -9.31 -5.75 -0.70
C LEU A 104 -8.93 -7.22 -0.85
N LEU A 105 -8.13 -7.57 -1.85
CA LEU A 105 -7.89 -8.96 -2.21
C LEU A 105 -6.51 -9.49 -1.79
N LEU A 106 -6.50 -10.70 -1.24
CA LEU A 106 -5.28 -11.47 -0.98
C LEU A 106 -5.04 -12.49 -2.10
N PHE A 107 -3.88 -12.39 -2.76
CA PHE A 107 -3.45 -13.36 -3.76
C PHE A 107 -2.42 -14.31 -3.16
N THR A 108 -2.79 -15.59 -3.07
CA THR A 108 -1.97 -16.64 -2.44
C THR A 108 -1.21 -17.51 -3.45
N GLY A 109 -1.41 -17.28 -4.76
CA GLY A 109 -0.88 -18.11 -5.84
C GLY A 109 -1.63 -19.43 -6.08
N SER A 110 -2.64 -19.75 -5.25
CA SER A 110 -3.47 -20.96 -5.38
C SER A 110 -4.75 -20.72 -6.20
N THR A 111 -5.06 -19.47 -6.53
CA THR A 111 -6.27 -19.11 -7.29
C THR A 111 -6.12 -19.51 -8.76
N PRO A 112 -7.10 -20.19 -9.37
CA PRO A 112 -7.06 -20.50 -10.79
C PRO A 112 -6.85 -19.24 -11.65
N PRO A 113 -6.06 -19.31 -12.74
CA PRO A 113 -5.70 -18.13 -13.52
C PRO A 113 -6.89 -17.29 -13.98
N THR A 114 -7.92 -17.92 -14.55
CA THR A 114 -9.12 -17.24 -15.05
C THR A 114 -9.88 -16.48 -13.97
N ARG A 115 -9.92 -17.01 -12.74
CA ARG A 115 -10.51 -16.34 -11.58
C ARG A 115 -9.61 -15.20 -11.09
N GLY A 116 -8.30 -15.40 -11.08
CA GLY A 116 -7.32 -14.39 -10.69
C GLY A 116 -7.41 -13.11 -11.52
N ILE A 117 -7.61 -13.23 -12.84
CA ILE A 117 -7.76 -12.07 -13.74
C ILE A 117 -8.98 -11.23 -13.37
N LYS A 118 -10.16 -11.86 -13.23
CA LYS A 118 -11.38 -11.15 -12.84
C LYS A 118 -11.28 -10.50 -11.46
N LEU A 119 -10.64 -11.18 -10.52
CA LEU A 119 -10.37 -10.66 -9.18
C LEU A 119 -9.45 -9.43 -9.24
N TRP A 120 -8.41 -9.48 -10.08
CA TRP A 120 -7.50 -8.36 -10.27
C TRP A 120 -8.22 -7.11 -10.80
N GLU A 121 -9.11 -7.27 -11.78
CA GLU A 121 -9.89 -6.17 -12.36
C GLU A 121 -10.73 -5.43 -11.31
N GLY A 122 -11.44 -6.15 -10.43
CA GLY A 122 -12.29 -5.56 -9.40
C GLY A 122 -11.55 -5.01 -8.17
N ALA A 123 -10.30 -5.40 -7.93
CA ALA A 123 -9.56 -5.00 -6.74
C ALA A 123 -9.15 -3.52 -6.76
N LYS A 124 -9.13 -2.88 -5.58
CA LYS A 124 -8.49 -1.56 -5.37
C LYS A 124 -7.16 -1.70 -4.64
N ILE A 125 -7.06 -2.64 -3.71
CA ILE A 125 -5.82 -2.94 -2.99
C ILE A 125 -5.60 -4.45 -3.01
N VAL A 126 -4.40 -4.86 -3.41
CA VAL A 126 -4.02 -6.27 -3.51
C VAL A 126 -2.85 -6.56 -2.59
N PHE A 127 -2.96 -7.62 -1.82
CA PHE A 127 -1.95 -8.12 -0.90
C PHE A 127 -1.40 -9.43 -1.43
N MET A 128 -0.09 -9.56 -1.55
CA MET A 128 0.53 -10.81 -2.01
C MET A 128 2.00 -10.90 -1.62
N THR A 129 2.63 -12.03 -1.95
CA THR A 129 4.09 -12.14 -1.86
C THR A 129 4.74 -11.74 -3.17
N LEU A 130 6.01 -11.36 -3.12
CA LEU A 130 6.82 -11.04 -4.30
C LEU A 130 6.76 -12.18 -5.35
N GLN A 131 6.89 -13.42 -4.89
CA GLN A 131 6.87 -14.60 -5.75
C GLN A 131 5.54 -14.76 -6.50
N VAL A 132 4.40 -14.46 -5.85
CA VAL A 132 3.09 -14.52 -6.50
C VAL A 132 3.01 -13.50 -7.62
N LEU A 133 3.42 -12.25 -7.36
CA LEU A 133 3.41 -11.20 -8.37
C LEU A 133 4.32 -11.55 -9.56
N GLN A 134 5.55 -11.96 -9.29
CA GLN A 134 6.51 -12.35 -10.34
C GLN A 134 5.96 -13.46 -11.23
N ASN A 135 5.35 -14.48 -10.63
CA ASN A 135 4.74 -15.57 -11.38
C ASN A 135 3.57 -15.07 -12.24
N ASP A 136 2.67 -14.28 -11.67
CA ASP A 136 1.51 -13.78 -12.39
C ASP A 136 1.89 -12.88 -13.58
N LEU A 137 2.93 -12.05 -13.43
CA LEU A 137 3.49 -11.25 -14.52
C LEU A 137 4.19 -12.12 -15.57
N LYS A 138 4.99 -13.11 -15.15
CA LYS A 138 5.66 -14.05 -16.08
C LYS A 138 4.67 -14.79 -16.97
N TYR A 139 3.50 -15.13 -16.43
CA TYR A 139 2.43 -15.81 -17.18
C TYR A 139 1.42 -14.84 -17.82
N ASN A 140 1.73 -13.53 -17.88
CA ASN A 140 0.89 -12.49 -18.48
C ASN A 140 -0.56 -12.54 -17.99
N ARG A 141 -0.78 -12.80 -16.69
CA ARG A 141 -2.15 -12.84 -16.13
C ARG A 141 -2.76 -11.44 -16.09
N TYR A 142 -1.97 -10.44 -15.79
CA TYR A 142 -2.36 -9.03 -15.76
C TYR A 142 -1.10 -8.15 -15.89
N SER A 143 -1.28 -6.85 -16.11
CA SER A 143 -0.20 -5.86 -16.16
C SER A 143 -0.22 -4.95 -14.94
N LEU A 144 0.89 -4.23 -14.73
CA LEU A 144 1.04 -3.23 -13.66
C LEU A 144 0.65 -1.81 -14.10
N VAL A 145 0.05 -1.67 -15.29
CA VAL A 145 -0.23 -0.38 -15.94
C VAL A 145 -1.05 0.55 -15.04
N ASP A 146 -2.05 0.01 -14.34
CA ASP A 146 -2.93 0.77 -13.45
C ASP A 146 -2.53 0.67 -11.97
N VAL A 147 -1.37 0.07 -11.66
CA VAL A 147 -0.83 0.05 -10.29
C VAL A 147 -0.14 1.38 -10.00
N SER A 148 -0.76 2.21 -9.17
CA SER A 148 -0.29 3.55 -8.84
C SER A 148 0.64 3.59 -7.62
N LEU A 149 0.67 2.53 -6.83
CA LEU A 149 1.53 2.37 -5.67
C LEU A 149 1.92 0.90 -5.48
N LEU A 150 3.22 0.66 -5.39
CA LEU A 150 3.81 -0.62 -5.02
C LEU A 150 4.49 -0.47 -3.66
N VAL A 151 3.95 -1.16 -2.65
CA VAL A 151 4.47 -1.16 -1.29
C VAL A 151 5.29 -2.44 -1.06
N PHE A 152 6.52 -2.30 -0.58
CA PHE A 152 7.37 -3.39 -0.15
C PHE A 152 7.47 -3.39 1.37
N ASP A 153 6.87 -4.40 2.01
CA ASP A 153 7.01 -4.65 3.45
C ASP A 153 8.25 -5.48 3.75
N GLU A 154 8.82 -5.21 4.92
CA GLU A 154 10.12 -5.72 5.35
C GLU A 154 11.19 -5.57 4.26
N ALA A 155 11.31 -4.36 3.72
CA ALA A 155 12.23 -4.05 2.63
C ALA A 155 13.71 -4.38 2.93
N HIS A 156 14.10 -4.57 4.20
CA HIS A 156 15.43 -5.09 4.54
C HIS A 156 15.60 -6.57 4.15
N GLN A 157 14.53 -7.37 4.10
CA GLN A 157 14.54 -8.76 3.62
C GLN A 157 14.63 -8.84 2.09
N ALA A 158 14.52 -7.70 1.41
CA ALA A 158 14.72 -7.55 -0.02
C ALA A 158 16.20 -7.59 -0.45
N VAL A 159 17.08 -8.18 0.36
CA VAL A 159 18.52 -8.27 0.06
C VAL A 159 18.80 -9.40 -0.92
N GLY A 160 19.19 -9.02 -2.14
CA GLY A 160 19.60 -9.90 -3.23
C GLY A 160 19.35 -9.23 -4.58
N GLU A 161 20.36 -9.22 -5.46
CA GLU A 161 20.37 -8.40 -6.69
C GLU A 161 19.27 -8.70 -7.73
N TYR A 162 18.42 -9.72 -7.54
CA TYR A 162 17.59 -10.25 -8.64
C TYR A 162 16.07 -10.18 -8.43
N ALA A 163 15.56 -10.31 -7.20
CA ALA A 163 14.11 -10.48 -7.04
C ALA A 163 13.35 -9.15 -7.01
N TYR A 164 13.84 -8.16 -6.25
CA TYR A 164 13.18 -6.86 -6.09
C TYR A 164 13.53 -5.87 -7.20
N THR A 165 14.79 -5.82 -7.60
CA THR A 165 15.30 -4.96 -8.68
C THR A 165 14.61 -5.24 -10.02
N GLY A 166 14.45 -6.52 -10.36
CA GLY A 166 13.76 -6.94 -11.59
C GLY A 166 12.29 -6.54 -11.57
N LEU A 167 11.58 -6.79 -10.47
CA LEU A 167 10.17 -6.40 -10.36
C LEU A 167 10.00 -4.88 -10.36
N ALA A 168 10.82 -4.14 -9.59
CA ALA A 168 10.75 -2.69 -9.54
C ALA A 168 11.01 -2.09 -10.93
N THR A 169 12.02 -2.59 -11.65
CA THR A 169 12.30 -2.18 -13.02
C THR A 169 11.11 -2.43 -13.94
N GLU A 170 10.47 -3.59 -13.84
CA GLU A 170 9.28 -3.91 -14.63
C GLU A 170 8.08 -3.02 -14.27
N TYR A 171 7.91 -2.73 -12.97
CA TYR A 171 6.89 -1.82 -12.48
C TYR A 171 7.05 -0.41 -13.05
N PHE A 172 8.26 0.17 -12.98
CA PHE A 172 8.54 1.50 -13.53
C PHE A 172 8.40 1.55 -15.06
N LYS A 173 8.60 0.43 -15.76
CA LYS A 173 8.37 0.35 -17.22
C LYS A 173 6.89 0.31 -17.60
N GLN A 174 6.06 -0.39 -16.82
CA GLN A 174 4.65 -0.61 -17.15
C GLN A 174 3.71 0.46 -16.59
N ALA A 175 3.93 0.90 -15.35
CA ALA A 175 2.97 1.71 -14.62
C ALA A 175 2.84 3.12 -15.19
N LYS A 176 1.61 3.59 -15.41
CA LYS A 176 1.34 4.96 -15.89
C LYS A 176 1.74 6.03 -14.88
N ASN A 177 1.58 5.74 -13.59
CA ASN A 177 1.82 6.66 -12.49
C ASN A 177 2.59 5.94 -11.38
N PRO A 178 3.89 5.66 -11.55
CA PRO A 178 4.61 4.82 -10.60
C PRO A 178 4.82 5.52 -9.24
N ARG A 179 4.68 4.74 -8.17
CA ARG A 179 5.08 5.11 -6.81
C ARG A 179 5.56 3.88 -6.05
N VAL A 180 6.69 3.98 -5.38
CA VAL A 180 7.23 2.93 -4.53
C VAL A 180 7.33 3.40 -3.09
N LEU A 181 6.80 2.57 -2.18
CA LEU A 181 7.00 2.73 -0.75
C LEU A 181 7.65 1.49 -0.18
N CYS A 182 8.82 1.64 0.41
CA CYS A 182 9.44 0.60 1.20
C CYS A 182 9.17 0.90 2.67
N ILE A 183 8.65 -0.09 3.41
CA ILE A 183 8.51 -0.01 4.86
C ILE A 183 9.40 -1.08 5.50
N THR A 184 10.13 -0.71 6.55
CA THR A 184 11.00 -1.64 7.26
C THR A 184 11.20 -1.20 8.71
N HIS A 185 11.64 -2.11 9.57
CA HIS A 185 12.06 -1.79 10.93
C HIS A 185 13.58 -1.66 11.06
N ILE A 186 14.00 -0.98 12.14
CA ILE A 186 15.39 -1.00 12.61
C ILE A 186 15.64 -2.42 13.15
N ILE A 187 16.69 -3.07 12.64
CA ILE A 187 17.17 -4.38 13.08
C ILE A 187 17.98 -4.21 14.37
#